data_AF-A0A5J0S8B2-F1
#
_entry.id   AF-A0A5J0S8B2-F1
#
_cell.length_a   1.000
_cell.length_b   1.000
_cell.length_c   1.000
_cell.angle_alpha   90.00
_cell.angle_beta   90.00
_cell.angle_gamma   90.00
#
_symmetry.space_group_name_H-M   'P 1'
#
loop_
_entity.id
_entity.type
_entity.pdbx_description
1 polymer ?
#
loop_
_entity_poly.entity_id
_entity_poly.type
_entity_poly.pdbx_seq_one_letter_code
_entity_poly.pdbx_strand_id
1 'polypeptide(L)'
;MCDMYNTRIPELLVAAIKNADAQEARAMFDDAGYCAHKLLEGLISTGRLLSGMSDNLDPGMSELRSLGDSIAVTAELVAGFSEVVELYNWRCRTGEIREGGKHA
;
A
#
# COMPACT_ATOMS: atom_id res chain seq x y z
N MET A 1 9.80 -6.38 25.13
CA MET A 1 9.76 -6.47 23.67
C MET A 1 8.41 -5.92 23.26
N CYS A 2 8.38 -4.80 22.52
CA CYS A 2 7.13 -4.37 21.90
C CYS A 2 6.91 -5.30 20.72
N ASP A 3 5.83 -6.08 20.75
CA ASP A 3 5.43 -6.86 19.59
C ASP A 3 5.18 -5.87 18.45
N MET A 4 6.05 -5.91 17.45
CA MET A 4 5.87 -5.18 16.21
C MET A 4 4.68 -5.87 15.53
N TYR A 5 3.51 -5.25 15.61
CA TYR A 5 2.29 -5.77 15.00
C TYR A 5 2.42 -5.64 13.47
N ASN A 6 3.13 -6.59 12.86
CA ASN A 6 3.18 -6.71 11.41
C ASN A 6 1.85 -7.28 10.95
N THR A 7 1.11 -6.48 10.21
CA THR A 7 -0.13 -6.93 9.61
C THR A 7 0.16 -7.97 8.53
N ARG A 8 -0.73 -8.98 8.41
CA ARG A 8 -0.66 -9.96 7.31
C ARG A 8 -1.31 -9.47 6.02
N ILE A 9 -1.80 -8.23 5.99
CA ILE A 9 -2.50 -7.66 4.84
C ILE A 9 -1.65 -7.73 3.55
N PRO A 10 -0.37 -7.33 3.52
CA PRO A 10 0.45 -7.43 2.30
C PRO A 10 0.54 -8.86 1.76
N GLU A 11 0.77 -9.85 2.64
CA GLU A 11 0.81 -11.27 2.26
C GLU A 11 -0.51 -11.74 1.64
N LEU A 12 -1.64 -11.31 2.22
CA LEU A 12 -2.97 -11.66 1.74
C LEU A 12 -3.28 -11.01 0.39
N LEU A 13 -2.87 -9.76 0.17
CA LEU A 13 -3.00 -9.07 -1.11
C LEU A 13 -2.22 -9.79 -2.21
N VAL A 14 -0.98 -10.19 -1.92
CA VAL A 14 -0.13 -10.96 -2.84
C VAL A 14 -0.73 -12.33 -3.15
N ALA A 15 -1.26 -13.03 -2.13
CA ALA A 15 -1.93 -14.30 -2.34
C ALA A 15 -3.19 -14.14 -3.19
N ALA A 16 -3.98 -13.10 -2.96
CA ALA A 16 -5.19 -12.81 -3.73
C ALA A 16 -4.87 -12.55 -5.21
N ILE A 17 -3.92 -11.66 -5.53
CA ILE A 17 -3.61 -11.34 -6.93
C ILE A 17 -3.01 -12.52 -7.70
N LYS A 18 -2.32 -13.46 -7.03
CA LYS A 18 -1.81 -14.68 -7.65
C LYS A 18 -2.92 -15.66 -8.06
N ASN A 19 -4.00 -15.70 -7.30
CA ASN A 19 -5.12 -16.63 -7.53
C ASN A 19 -6.29 -15.98 -8.29
N ALA A 20 -6.30 -14.66 -8.41
CA ALA A 20 -7.33 -13.90 -9.10
C ALA A 20 -7.43 -14.26 -10.59
N ASP A 21 -8.65 -14.35 -11.10
CA ASP A 21 -8.89 -14.39 -12.54
C ASP A 21 -8.53 -13.06 -13.23
N ALA A 22 -8.66 -12.99 -14.56
CA ALA A 22 -8.25 -11.80 -15.31
C ALA A 22 -9.05 -10.53 -14.94
N GLN A 23 -10.34 -10.67 -14.63
CA GLN A 23 -11.21 -9.54 -14.29
C GLN A 23 -10.92 -9.08 -12.85
N GLU A 24 -10.84 -10.02 -11.92
CA GLU A 24 -10.48 -9.77 -10.53
C GLU A 24 -9.10 -9.13 -10.42
N ALA A 25 -8.11 -9.66 -11.14
CA ALA A 25 -6.75 -9.16 -11.13
C ALA A 25 -6.67 -7.72 -11.67
N ARG A 26 -7.50 -7.39 -12.67
CA ARG A 26 -7.59 -6.02 -13.19
C ARG A 26 -8.19 -5.05 -12.17
N ALA A 27 -9.29 -5.44 -11.52
CA ALA A 27 -9.90 -4.62 -10.47
C ALA A 27 -8.91 -4.39 -9.31
N MET A 28 -8.21 -5.46 -8.89
CA MET A 28 -7.17 -5.37 -7.87
C MET A 28 -6.01 -4.45 -8.28
N PHE A 29 -5.58 -4.47 -9.54
CA PHE A 29 -4.55 -3.55 -10.05
C PHE A 29 -4.99 -2.09 -9.97
N ASP A 30 -6.21 -1.78 -10.42
CA ASP A 30 -6.74 -0.41 -10.41
C ASP A 30 -6.86 0.11 -8.97
N ASP A 31 -7.40 -0.70 -8.05
CA ASP A 31 -7.53 -0.37 -6.62
C ASP A 31 -6.16 -0.23 -5.94
N ALA A 32 -5.23 -1.14 -6.23
CA ALA A 32 -3.89 -1.12 -5.64
C ALA A 32 -3.10 0.13 -6.07
N GLY A 33 -3.17 0.51 -7.34
CA GLY A 33 -2.55 1.73 -7.84
C GLY A 33 -3.08 2.97 -7.14
N TYR A 34 -4.41 3.07 -6.99
CA TYR A 34 -5.04 4.19 -6.28
C TYR A 34 -4.66 4.20 -4.79
N CYS A 35 -4.73 3.06 -4.11
CA CYS A 35 -4.44 2.96 -2.67
C CYS A 35 -2.97 3.26 -2.37
N ALA A 36 -2.02 2.69 -3.11
CA ALA A 36 -0.59 2.97 -2.93
C ALA A 36 -0.30 4.46 -3.09
N HIS A 37 -0.87 5.09 -4.12
CA HIS A 37 -0.71 6.51 -4.36
C HIS A 37 -1.27 7.36 -3.21
N LYS A 38 -2.50 7.11 -2.77
CA LYS A 38 -3.14 7.88 -1.68
C LYS A 38 -2.48 7.71 -0.33
N LEU A 39 -2.06 6.50 0.02
CA LEU A 39 -1.35 6.24 1.27
C LEU A 39 0.02 6.95 1.27
N LEU A 40 0.73 6.94 0.13
CA LEU A 40 1.99 7.67 -0.01
C LEU A 40 1.80 9.20 0.09
N GLU A 41 0.76 9.75 -0.54
CA GLU A 41 0.40 11.17 -0.38
C GLU A 41 0.11 11.53 1.09
N GLY A 42 -0.58 10.65 1.81
CA GLY A 42 -0.86 10.79 3.24
C GLY A 42 0.41 10.80 4.09
N LEU A 43 1.37 9.90 3.81
CA LEU A 43 2.67 9.87 4.49
C LEU A 43 3.46 11.15 4.25
N ILE A 44 3.54 11.62 3.00
CA ILE A 44 4.24 12.87 2.64
C ILE A 44 3.61 14.06 3.36
N SER A 45 2.27 14.13 3.37
CA SER A 45 1.53 15.21 4.04
C SER A 45 1.76 15.20 5.55
N THR A 46 1.76 14.01 6.16
CA THR A 46 2.08 13.82 7.58
C THR A 46 3.50 14.29 7.91
N GLY A 47 4.50 13.91 7.11
CA GLY A 47 5.89 14.35 7.30
C GLY A 47 6.05 15.87 7.18
N ARG A 48 5.32 16.51 6.26
CA ARG A 48 5.31 17.98 6.13
C ARG A 48 4.68 18.66 7.34
N LEU A 49 3.55 18.14 7.84
CA LEU A 49 2.90 18.68 9.05
C LEU A 49 3.82 18.57 10.26
N LEU A 50 4.47 17.42 10.45
CA LEU A 50 5.43 17.23 11.54
C LEU A 50 6.61 18.20 11.47
N SER A 51 7.15 18.41 10.26
CA SER A 51 8.23 19.38 10.06
C SER A 51 7.81 20.82 10.38
N GLY A 52 6.53 21.15 10.24
CA GLY A 52 5.97 22.48 10.54
C GLY A 52 5.50 22.67 11.99
N MET A 53 5.35 21.59 12.78
CA MET A 53 4.89 21.65 14.18
C MET A 53 6.00 22.03 15.19
N SER A 54 7.24 22.20 14.72
CA SER A 54 8.48 22.25 15.50
C SER A 54 8.57 23.28 16.65
N ASP A 55 7.69 24.28 16.74
CA ASP A 55 7.80 25.35 17.74
C ASP A 55 6.64 25.43 18.75
N ASN A 56 5.52 24.72 18.55
CA ASN A 56 4.28 24.94 19.32
C ASN A 56 3.64 23.68 19.93
N LEU A 57 4.19 22.49 19.69
CA LEU A 57 3.69 21.24 20.27
C LEU A 57 4.84 20.43 20.87
N ASP A 58 4.67 20.02 22.12
CA ASP A 58 5.51 19.01 22.80
C ASP A 58 4.67 17.73 22.94
N PRO A 59 4.59 16.89 21.89
CA PRO A 59 3.78 15.68 21.92
C PRO A 59 4.34 14.69 22.95
N GLY A 60 3.45 14.02 23.67
CA GLY A 60 3.85 12.99 24.62
C GLY A 60 4.56 11.83 23.91
N MET A 61 5.49 11.16 24.60
CA MET A 61 6.21 9.99 24.06
C MET A 61 5.28 8.87 23.55
N SER A 62 4.09 8.73 24.13
CA SER A 62 3.06 7.79 23.67
C SER A 62 2.44 8.19 22.34
N GLU A 63 2.24 9.48 22.10
CA GLU A 63 1.69 10.02 20.85
C GLU A 63 2.70 9.87 19.71
N LEU A 64 3.98 10.19 19.98
CA LEU A 64 5.07 9.98 19.04
C LEU A 64 5.21 8.51 18.65
N ARG A 65 5.07 7.59 19.62
CA ARG A 65 5.10 6.15 19.35
C ARG A 65 3.93 5.73 18.47
N SER A 66 2.71 6.11 18.83
CA SER A 66 1.51 5.80 18.04
C SER A 66 1.59 6.34 16.61
N LEU A 67 2.21 7.51 16.43
CA LEU A 67 2.44 8.10 15.12
C LEU A 67 3.48 7.31 14.31
N GLY A 68 4.58 6.91 14.95
CA GLY A 68 5.58 6.03 14.32
C GLY A 68 4.98 4.71 13.87
N ASP A 69 4.15 4.08 14.70
CA ASP A 69 3.44 2.83 14.37
C ASP A 69 2.49 3.04 13.18
N SER A 70 1.76 4.16 13.13
CA SER A 70 0.86 4.50 12.02
C SER A 70 1.63 4.72 10.71
N ILE A 71 2.78 5.41 10.76
CA ILE A 71 3.66 5.61 9.61
C ILE A 71 4.18 4.26 9.10
N ALA A 72 4.63 3.40 10.00
CA ALA A 72 5.14 2.07 9.65
C ALA A 72 4.07 1.23 8.95
N VAL A 73 2.87 1.11 9.54
CA VAL A 73 1.75 0.36 8.94
C VAL A 73 1.35 0.93 7.58
N THR A 74 1.31 2.27 7.45
CA THR A 74 0.96 2.90 6.18
C THR A 74 2.01 2.60 5.10
N ALA A 75 3.30 2.63 5.45
CA ALA A 75 4.38 2.29 4.53
C ALA A 75 4.33 0.81 4.10
N GLU A 76 4.04 -0.10 5.01
CA GLU A 76 3.84 -1.52 4.70
C GLU A 76 2.67 -1.74 3.72
N LEU A 77 1.56 -1.03 3.91
CA LEU A 77 0.41 -1.08 2.99
C LEU A 77 0.76 -0.53 1.60
N VAL A 78 1.50 0.60 1.52
CA VAL A 78 1.98 1.14 0.24
C VAL A 78 2.82 0.11 -0.51
N ALA A 79 3.74 -0.57 0.21
CA ALA A 79 4.57 -1.62 -0.39
C ALA A 79 3.74 -2.81 -0.87
N GLY A 80 2.79 -3.30 -0.06
CA GLY A 80 1.92 -4.41 -0.44
C GLY A 80 1.06 -4.12 -1.66
N PHE A 81 0.48 -2.92 -1.77
CA PHE A 81 -0.26 -2.52 -2.97
C PHE A 81 0.65 -2.33 -4.19
N SER A 82 1.86 -1.80 -4.00
CA SER A 82 2.83 -1.68 -5.10
C SER A 82 3.24 -3.07 -5.63
N GLU A 83 3.38 -4.06 -4.77
CA GLU A 83 3.67 -5.45 -5.17
C GLU A 83 2.50 -6.07 -5.97
N VAL A 84 1.24 -5.78 -5.61
CA VAL A 84 0.07 -6.19 -6.41
C VAL A 84 0.15 -5.63 -7.83
N VAL A 85 0.51 -4.35 -7.98
CA VAL A 85 0.68 -3.68 -9.27
C VAL A 85 1.79 -4.36 -10.09
N GLU A 86 2.94 -4.65 -9.46
CA GLU A 86 4.05 -5.33 -10.12
C GLU A 86 3.71 -6.76 -10.55
N LEU A 87 3.01 -7.51 -9.70
CA LEU A 87 2.56 -8.88 -9.98
C LEU A 87 1.56 -8.90 -11.13
N TYR A 88 0.58 -8.00 -11.16
CA TYR A 88 -0.34 -7.87 -12.28
C TYR A 88 0.42 -7.63 -13.59
N ASN A 89 1.33 -6.65 -13.61
CA ASN A 89 2.14 -6.34 -14.79
C ASN A 89 3.04 -7.51 -15.22
N TRP A 90 3.55 -8.29 -14.26
CA TRP A 90 4.28 -9.52 -14.55
C TRP A 90 3.38 -10.58 -15.20
N ARG A 91 2.18 -10.83 -14.66
CA ARG A 91 1.20 -11.78 -15.21
C ARG A 91 0.75 -11.38 -16.63
N CYS A 92 0.64 -10.09 -16.92
CA CYS A 92 0.39 -9.59 -18.28
C CYS A 92 1.57 -9.91 -19.22
N ARG A 93 2.82 -9.66 -18.77
CA ARG A 93 4.03 -9.93 -19.58
C ARG A 93 4.26 -11.41 -19.86
N THR A 94 3.89 -12.30 -18.94
CA THR A 94 3.97 -13.75 -19.14
C THR A 94 2.80 -14.32 -19.95
N GLY A 95 1.79 -13.49 -20.26
CA GLY A 95 0.60 -13.88 -20.99
C GLY A 95 -0.41 -14.69 -20.18
N GLU A 96 -0.22 -14.79 -18.85
CA GLU A 96 -1.19 -15.38 -17.93
C GLU A 96 -2.50 -14.58 -17.90
N ILE A 97 -2.38 -13.26 -17.94
CA ILE A 97 -3.50 -12.35 -18.15
C ILE A 97 -3.34 -11.77 -19.55
N ARG A 98 -4.31 -12.04 -20.42
CA ARG A 98 -4.42 -11.33 -21.69
C ARG A 98 -5.08 -10.00 -21.42
N GLU A 99 -4.37 -8.90 -21.62
CA GLU A 99 -5.01 -7.59 -21.71
C GLU A 99 -6.10 -7.69 -22.77
N GLY A 100 -7.36 -7.59 -22.35
CA GLY A 100 -8.50 -7.76 -23.22
C GLY A 100 -8.35 -6.89 -24.45
N GLY A 101 -8.18 -7.54 -25.60
CA GLY A 101 -8.39 -6.92 -26.90
C GLY A 101 -9.75 -6.23 -26.88
N LYS A 102 -9.76 -5.00 -27.41
CA LYS A 102 -10.99 -4.26 -27.74
C LYS A 102 -12.01 -5.25 -28.28
N HIS A 103 -13.18 -5.29 -27.65
CA HIS A 103 -14.34 -5.91 -28.25
C HIS A 103 -14.47 -5.38 -29.69
N ALA A 104 -14.58 -6.31 -30.64
CA ALA A 104 -14.92 -6.04 -32.02
C ALA A 104 -16.31 -5.41 -32.13
#